data_AF-A0A6P0T528-F1
#
_entry.id   AF-A0A6P0T528-F1
#
_cell.length_a   1.000
_cell.length_b   1.000
_cell.length_c   1.000
_cell.angle_alpha   90.00
_cell.angle_beta   90.00
_cell.angle_gamma   90.00
#
_symmetry.space_group_name_H-M   'P 1'
#
loop_
_entity.id
_entity.type
_entity.pdbx_description
1 polymer ?
#
loop_
_entity_poly.entity_id
_entity_poly.type
_entity_poly.pdbx_seq_one_letter_code
_entity_poly.pdbx_strand_id
1 'polypeptide(L)'
;MEILETVTFDDAMAFTESLMTKMVTGELTSPEITDAIASLVKTKNGARGFFVTYLTSESTLADNPSPEVITALESSPEIVAELLVKNLAMSAAMALNHRRNGKEDMAQGSDRVRSRSANLIKQ
;
A
#
# COMPACT_ATOMS: atom_id res chain seq x y z
N MET A 1 -9.51 -9.42 19.20
CA MET A 1 -8.34 -9.28 18.30
C MET A 1 -7.45 -8.23 18.94
N GLU A 2 -6.27 -8.62 19.41
CA GLU A 2 -5.38 -7.76 20.19
C GLU A 2 -4.90 -6.59 19.31
N ILE A 3 -5.05 -5.38 19.83
CA ILE A 3 -4.68 -4.15 19.11
C ILE A 3 -3.16 -4.10 19.09
N LEU A 4 -2.55 -4.21 17.91
CA LEU A 4 -1.11 -4.07 17.68
C LEU A 4 -0.68 -2.64 18.06
N GLU A 5 -0.47 -2.37 19.36
CA GLU A 5 -0.09 -1.02 19.82
C GLU A 5 1.30 -0.59 19.29
N THR A 6 2.13 -1.52 18.81
CA THR A 6 3.41 -1.20 18.15
C THR A 6 3.76 -2.20 17.04
N VAL A 7 3.04 -2.20 15.93
CA VAL A 7 3.52 -2.94 14.74
C VAL A 7 4.81 -2.27 14.23
N THR A 8 5.87 -3.05 14.06
CA THR A 8 7.10 -2.53 13.42
C THR A 8 6.89 -2.39 11.93
N PHE A 9 7.77 -1.63 11.26
CA PHE A 9 7.70 -1.49 9.81
C PHE A 9 7.89 -2.84 9.09
N ASP A 10 8.84 -3.65 9.52
CA ASP A 10 9.14 -4.95 8.91
C ASP A 10 8.01 -5.96 9.16
N ASP A 11 7.44 -5.98 10.37
CA ASP A 11 6.29 -6.83 10.68
C ASP A 11 5.07 -6.44 9.84
N ALA A 12 4.85 -5.14 9.64
CA ALA A 12 3.77 -4.65 8.79
C ALA A 12 3.94 -5.06 7.33
N MET A 13 5.17 -5.07 6.81
CA MET A 13 5.44 -5.55 5.46
C MET A 13 5.14 -7.04 5.33
N ALA A 14 5.65 -7.86 6.25
CA ALA A 14 5.45 -9.31 6.25
C ALA A 14 3.97 -9.68 6.40
N PHE A 15 3.26 -9.00 7.30
CA PHE A 15 1.83 -9.18 7.48
C PHE A 15 1.05 -8.78 6.22
N THR A 16 1.42 -7.67 5.58
CA THR A 16 0.78 -7.23 4.32
C THR A 16 0.99 -8.23 3.19
N GLU A 17 2.17 -8.83 3.07
CA GLU A 17 2.44 -9.86 2.06
C GLU A 17 1.57 -11.11 2.27
N SER A 18 1.46 -11.58 3.52
CA SER A 18 0.56 -12.69 3.87
C SER A 18 -0.90 -12.35 3.61
N LEU A 19 -1.33 -11.14 4.00
CA LEU A 19 -2.68 -10.64 3.78
C LEU A 19 -3.02 -10.61 2.28
N MET A 20 -2.16 -10.04 1.45
CA MET A 20 -2.36 -9.98 0.01
C MET A 20 -2.44 -11.37 -0.63
N THR A 21 -1.62 -12.31 -0.16
CA THR A 21 -1.69 -13.71 -0.64
C THR A 21 -3.07 -14.30 -0.38
N LYS A 22 -3.59 -14.14 0.84
CA LYS A 22 -4.92 -14.64 1.23
C LYS A 22 -6.07 -13.93 0.51
N MET A 23 -5.91 -12.64 0.20
CA MET A 23 -6.86 -11.90 -0.64
C MET A 23 -6.92 -12.48 -2.06
N VAL A 24 -5.77 -12.80 -2.65
CA VAL A 24 -5.70 -13.40 -3.99
C VAL A 24 -6.27 -14.82 -4.01
N THR A 25 -6.03 -15.62 -2.96
CA THR A 25 -6.58 -16.99 -2.87
C THR A 25 -8.04 -17.05 -2.44
N GLY A 26 -8.64 -15.92 -2.05
CA GLY A 26 -10.04 -15.85 -1.60
C GLY A 26 -10.28 -16.48 -0.22
N GLU A 27 -9.23 -16.58 0.60
CA GLU A 27 -9.29 -17.17 1.95
C GLU A 27 -9.87 -16.22 3.01
N LEU A 28 -10.05 -14.94 2.68
CA LEU A 28 -10.57 -13.93 3.60
C LEU A 28 -11.92 -13.42 3.14
N THR A 29 -12.80 -13.20 4.12
CA THR A 29 -14.06 -12.51 3.95
C THR A 29 -13.86 -10.99 3.87
N SER A 30 -14.84 -10.28 3.31
CA SER A 30 -14.78 -8.81 3.21
C SER A 30 -14.52 -8.08 4.54
N PRO A 31 -15.18 -8.47 5.66
CA PRO A 31 -14.88 -7.86 6.97
C PRO A 31 -13.45 -8.13 7.43
N GLU A 32 -12.93 -9.33 7.24
CA GLU A 32 -11.56 -9.68 7.65
C GLU A 32 -10.51 -8.87 6.89
N ILE A 33 -10.72 -8.65 5.59
CA ILE A 33 -9.86 -7.78 4.77
C ILE A 33 -9.89 -6.35 5.32
N THR A 34 -11.09 -5.82 5.54
CA THR A 34 -11.29 -4.44 6.00
C THR A 34 -10.61 -4.23 7.35
N ASP A 35 -10.87 -5.11 8.32
CA ASP A 35 -10.34 -5.01 9.69
C ASP A 35 -8.82 -5.17 9.74
N ALA A 36 -8.26 -6.09 8.93
CA ALA A 36 -6.81 -6.31 8.86
C ALA A 36 -6.07 -5.09 8.32
N ILE A 37 -6.59 -4.47 7.25
CA ILE A 37 -5.98 -3.26 6.66
C ILE A 37 -6.17 -2.06 7.60
N ALA A 38 -7.36 -1.88 8.18
CA ALA A 38 -7.65 -0.79 9.11
C ALA A 38 -6.71 -0.83 10.33
N SER A 39 -6.44 -2.03 10.84
CA SER A 39 -5.46 -2.28 11.90
C SER A 39 -4.05 -1.80 11.52
N LEU A 40 -3.58 -2.12 10.31
CA LEU A 40 -2.27 -1.70 9.82
C LEU A 40 -2.18 -0.17 9.70
N VAL A 41 -3.18 0.46 9.07
CA VAL A 41 -3.09 1.90 8.74
C VAL A 41 -3.34 2.83 9.92
N LYS A 42 -3.80 2.29 11.06
CA LYS A 42 -3.98 3.02 12.32
C LYS A 42 -2.69 3.64 12.86
N THR A 43 -1.52 3.13 12.46
CA THR A 43 -0.21 3.65 12.88
C THR A 43 0.64 4.02 11.68
N LYS A 44 1.57 4.98 11.86
CA LYS A 44 2.49 5.38 10.78
C LYS A 44 3.39 4.25 10.30
N ASN A 45 3.90 3.40 11.20
CA ASN A 45 4.76 2.28 10.79
C ASN A 45 3.98 1.21 10.04
N GLY A 46 2.79 0.86 10.55
CA GLY A 46 1.90 -0.09 9.88
C GLY A 46 1.47 0.39 8.50
N ALA A 47 1.02 1.64 8.39
CA ALA A 47 0.64 2.24 7.11
C ALA A 47 1.81 2.28 6.11
N ARG A 48 3.02 2.62 6.59
CA ARG A 48 4.22 2.61 5.73
C ARG A 48 4.55 1.21 5.24
N GLY A 49 4.54 0.20 6.11
CA GLY A 49 4.79 -1.18 5.73
C GLY A 49 3.73 -1.69 4.73
N PHE A 50 2.46 -1.37 5.00
CA PHE A 50 1.35 -1.66 4.09
C PHE A 50 1.58 -1.05 2.71
N PHE A 51 1.78 0.26 2.61
CA PHE A 51 1.91 0.92 1.31
C PHE A 51 3.15 0.50 0.54
N VAL A 52 4.28 0.25 1.22
CA VAL A 52 5.48 -0.27 0.56
C VAL A 52 5.15 -1.60 -0.10
N THR A 53 4.67 -2.59 0.67
CA THR A 53 4.37 -3.92 0.12
C THR A 53 3.25 -3.90 -0.92
N TYR A 54 2.14 -3.21 -0.63
CA TYR A 54 0.95 -3.19 -1.47
C TYR A 54 1.18 -2.48 -2.81
N LEU A 55 1.81 -1.31 -2.81
CA LEU A 55 2.01 -0.52 -4.02
C LEU A 55 3.12 -1.09 -4.90
N THR A 56 4.13 -1.75 -4.32
CA THR A 56 5.23 -2.36 -5.08
C THR A 56 4.97 -3.81 -5.49
N SER A 57 3.89 -4.44 -5.03
CA SER A 57 3.59 -5.84 -5.37
C SER A 57 3.45 -6.07 -6.88
N GLU A 58 3.77 -7.27 -7.38
CA GLU A 58 3.46 -7.69 -8.75
C GLU A 58 1.97 -8.03 -8.94
N SER A 59 1.21 -8.17 -7.84
CA SER A 59 -0.24 -8.41 -7.89
C SER A 59 -1.01 -7.21 -8.43
N THR A 60 -2.16 -7.47 -9.06
CA THR A 60 -3.08 -6.45 -9.59
C THR A 60 -4.00 -5.85 -8.54
N LEU A 61 -3.94 -6.32 -7.28
CA LEU A 61 -4.78 -5.82 -6.19
C LEU A 61 -4.72 -4.29 -6.04
N ALA A 62 -3.54 -3.68 -6.21
CA ALA A 62 -3.37 -2.23 -6.10
C ALA A 62 -3.71 -1.47 -7.38
N ASP A 63 -3.84 -2.17 -8.52
CA ASP A 63 -4.30 -1.57 -9.77
C ASP A 63 -5.83 -1.41 -9.76
N ASN A 64 -6.53 -2.36 -9.12
CA ASN A 64 -7.98 -2.36 -8.95
C ASN A 64 -8.33 -2.62 -7.47
N PRO A 65 -8.17 -1.61 -6.59
CA PRO A 65 -8.43 -1.79 -5.16
C PRO A 65 -9.90 -2.16 -4.94
N SER A 66 -10.14 -3.15 -4.06
CA SER A 66 -11.50 -3.56 -3.73
C SER A 66 -12.18 -2.55 -2.78
N PRO A 67 -13.52 -2.54 -2.68
CA PRO A 67 -14.23 -1.66 -1.76
C PRO A 67 -13.78 -1.79 -0.30
N GLU A 68 -13.39 -3.00 0.13
CA GLU A 68 -12.85 -3.28 1.47
C GLU A 68 -11.53 -2.54 1.72
N VAL A 69 -10.64 -2.51 0.71
CA VAL A 69 -9.38 -1.76 0.80
C VAL A 69 -9.69 -0.27 0.98
N ILE A 70 -10.58 0.29 0.15
CA ILE A 70 -10.93 1.72 0.23
C ILE A 70 -11.54 2.06 1.59
N THR A 71 -12.51 1.29 2.03
CA THR A 71 -13.17 1.46 3.34
C THR A 71 -12.15 1.40 4.49
N ALA A 72 -11.21 0.47 4.44
CA ALA A 72 -10.18 0.35 5.46
C ALA A 72 -9.22 1.55 5.49
N LEU A 73 -8.83 2.06 4.32
CA LEU A 73 -7.96 3.24 4.20
C LEU A 73 -8.63 4.51 4.74
N GLU A 74 -9.94 4.65 4.53
CA GLU A 74 -10.74 5.77 5.04
C GLU A 74 -10.79 5.83 6.58
N SER A 75 -10.46 4.74 7.28
CA SER A 75 -10.43 4.71 8.75
C SER A 75 -9.31 5.55 9.37
N SER A 76 -8.27 5.90 8.60
CA SER A 76 -7.08 6.64 9.07
C SER A 76 -6.65 7.72 8.08
N PRO A 77 -7.53 8.69 7.76
CA PRO A 77 -7.39 9.57 6.59
C PRO A 77 -6.15 10.45 6.64
N GLU A 78 -5.74 10.91 7.83
CA GLU A 78 -4.59 11.79 8.01
C GLU A 78 -3.27 11.08 7.66
N ILE A 79 -3.07 9.87 8.20
CA ILE A 79 -1.88 9.05 7.94
C ILE A 79 -1.86 8.59 6.48
N VAL A 80 -3.01 8.12 5.99
CA VAL A 80 -3.16 7.60 4.63
C VAL A 80 -2.91 8.69 3.59
N ALA A 81 -3.54 9.86 3.72
CA ALA A 81 -3.37 10.96 2.78
C ALA A 81 -1.92 11.47 2.78
N GLU A 82 -1.30 11.63 3.96
CA GLU A 82 0.10 12.04 4.07
C GLU A 82 1.02 11.08 3.29
N LEU A 83 0.84 9.77 3.46
CA LEU A 83 1.70 8.76 2.84
C LEU A 83 1.42 8.60 1.34
N LEU A 84 0.16 8.63 0.90
CA LEU A 84 -0.18 8.54 -0.53
C LEU A 84 0.39 9.72 -1.33
N VAL A 85 0.28 10.95 -0.80
CA VAL A 85 0.86 12.14 -1.45
C VAL A 85 2.38 12.03 -1.53
N LYS A 86 3.04 11.59 -0.45
CA LYS A 86 4.50 11.37 -0.44
C LYS A 86 4.91 10.31 -1.46
N ASN A 87 4.21 9.17 -1.49
CA ASN A 87 4.49 8.07 -2.42
C ASN A 87 4.31 8.53 -3.87
N LEU A 88 3.24 9.27 -4.18
CA LEU A 88 3.00 9.83 -5.51
C LEU A 88 4.15 10.75 -5.95
N ALA A 89 4.49 11.75 -5.13
CA ALA A 89 5.51 12.73 -5.48
C ALA A 89 6.90 12.11 -5.59
N MET A 90 7.29 11.26 -4.63
CA MET A 90 8.60 10.64 -4.58
C MET A 90 8.80 9.66 -5.75
N SER A 91 7.82 8.81 -6.02
CA SER A 91 7.92 7.83 -7.11
C SER A 91 7.91 8.50 -8.50
N ALA A 92 7.15 9.58 -8.69
CA ALA A 92 7.22 10.37 -9.92
C ALA A 92 8.63 10.95 -10.15
N ALA A 93 9.24 11.52 -9.10
CA ALA A 93 10.59 12.06 -9.17
C ALA A 93 11.63 10.97 -9.44
N MET A 94 11.51 9.81 -8.78
CA MET A 94 12.44 8.69 -8.94
C MET A 94 12.33 8.03 -10.30
N ALA A 95 11.13 7.94 -10.90
CA ALA A 95 10.97 7.47 -12.27
C ALA A 95 11.81 8.32 -13.25
N LEU A 96 11.75 9.64 -13.14
CA LEU A 96 12.56 10.54 -13.96
C LEU A 96 14.06 10.40 -13.67
N ASN A 97 14.44 10.33 -12.39
CA ASN A 97 15.84 10.17 -11.99
C ASN A 97 16.43 8.86 -12.54
N HIS A 98 15.72 7.74 -12.40
CA HIS A 98 16.16 6.44 -12.88
C HIS A 98 16.34 6.41 -14.40
N ARG A 99 15.39 6.99 -15.16
CA ARG A 99 15.51 7.14 -16.62
C ARG A 99 16.73 7.93 -17.05
N ARG A 100 16.98 9.08 -16.40
CA ARG A 100 18.15 9.92 -16.68
C ARG A 100 19.47 9.19 -16.43
N ASN A 101 19.47 8.17 -15.58
CA ASN A 101 20.62 7.35 -15.26
C ASN A 101 20.63 5.99 -16.00
N GLY A 102 19.77 5.79 -17.01
CA GLY A 102 19.72 4.56 -17.80
C GLY A 102 19.20 3.33 -17.03
N LYS A 103 18.49 3.51 -15.92
CA LYS A 103 17.96 2.44 -15.05
C LYS A 103 16.47 2.22 -15.29
N GLU A 104 16.10 1.74 -16.49
CA GLU A 104 14.68 1.66 -16.88
C GLU A 104 13.86 0.74 -15.98
N ASP A 105 14.38 -0.43 -15.57
CA ASP A 105 13.65 -1.36 -14.70
C ASP A 105 13.25 -0.70 -13.36
N MET A 106 14.17 0.08 -12.78
CA MET A 106 13.88 0.83 -11.56
C MET A 106 12.91 2.00 -11.82
N ALA A 107 12.91 2.57 -13.02
CA ALA A 107 11.96 3.61 -13.41
C ALA A 107 10.54 3.05 -13.52
N GLN A 108 10.38 1.86 -14.11
CA GLN A 108 9.09 1.17 -14.23
C GLN A 108 8.50 0.84 -12.85
N GLY A 109 9.32 0.34 -11.92
CA GLY A 109 8.89 0.13 -10.53
C GLY A 109 8.39 1.44 -9.86
N SER A 110 9.05 2.56 -10.16
CA SER A 110 8.63 3.89 -9.66
C SER A 110 7.32 4.35 -10.33
N ASP A 111 7.14 4.14 -11.64
CA ASP A 111 5.89 4.48 -12.33
C ASP A 111 4.70 3.65 -11.84
N ARG A 112 4.93 2.39 -11.47
CA ARG A 112 3.91 1.54 -10.86
C ARG A 112 3.40 2.15 -9.55
N VAL A 113 4.31 2.46 -8.62
CA VAL A 113 3.95 3.08 -7.34
C VAL A 113 3.24 4.41 -7.56
N ARG A 114 3.73 5.24 -8.48
CA ARG A 114 3.11 6.53 -8.84
C ARG A 114 1.66 6.33 -9.28
N SER A 115 1.45 5.45 -10.25
CA SER A 115 0.14 5.26 -10.87
C SER A 115 -0.88 4.67 -9.90
N ARG A 116 -0.45 3.71 -9.06
CA ARG A 116 -1.29 3.13 -8.00
C ARG A 116 -1.61 4.12 -6.90
N SER A 117 -0.64 4.93 -6.47
CA SER A 117 -0.88 6.01 -5.50
C SER A 117 -1.90 7.02 -6.04
N ALA A 118 -1.76 7.43 -7.31
CA ALA A 118 -2.71 8.32 -7.96
C ALA A 118 -4.10 7.69 -8.11
N ASN A 119 -4.19 6.38 -8.32
CA ASN A 119 -5.47 5.67 -8.40
C ASN A 119 -6.21 5.69 -7.06
N LEU A 120 -5.51 5.39 -5.96
CA LEU A 120 -6.08 5.42 -4.61
C LEU A 120 -6.54 6.82 -4.19
N ILE A 121 -5.80 7.88 -4.57
CA ILE A 121 -6.18 9.28 -4.26
C ILE A 121 -7.48 9.70 -4.96
N LYS A 122 -7.86 9.06 -6.06
CA LYS A 122 -9.05 9.41 -6.86
C LYS A 122 -10.33 8.68 -6.44
N GLN A 123 -10.21 7.64 -5.61
CA GLN A 123 -11.36 6.94 -5.05
C GLN A 123 -12.07 7.87 -4.07
#